data_AF-A0A8J8FSI6-F1
#
_entry.id   AF-A0A8J8FSI6-F1
#
_cell.length_a   1.000
_cell.length_b   1.000
_cell.length_c   1.000
_cell.angle_alpha   90.00
_cell.angle_beta   90.00
_cell.angle_gamma   90.00
#
_symmetry.space_group_name_H-M   'P 1'
#
loop_
_entity.id
_entity.type
_entity.pdbx_description
1 polymer ?
#
loop_
_entity_poly.entity_id
_entity_poly.type
_entity_poly.pdbx_seq_one_letter_code
_entity_poly.pdbx_strand_id
1 'polypeptide(L)'
;MPLRAVSFSADISDSDVRVPRPLLKRVARDLKRVENEFEGVLYARLGPVCGDDLSAVYVVEEDHLEDVNRAVFEIFRKYGGEDVGGVSEDPEEAGEGPSYAEAGCPDSEYQDLVVALFDTYAGENRVQEIAELCDAALDPLCYDHDVSGPGRRIPGVGYVGEGTDDPTLIATTSSLDQVGPCVGCLVGVGRGAGALPVERCERADVLPGTVMLSVVAVLNGNVVDAVKALKRGCTGTERFPLRYL
;
A
#
# COMPACT_ATOMS: atom_id res chain seq x y z
N MET A 1 -5.97 -18.83 -12.19
CA MET A 1 -5.85 -17.74 -13.19
C MET A 1 -4.72 -16.81 -12.72
N PRO A 2 -4.15 -15.95 -13.57
CA PRO A 2 -3.17 -14.97 -13.10
C PRO A 2 -3.78 -14.10 -12.00
N LEU A 3 -3.02 -13.86 -10.94
CA LEU A 3 -3.42 -13.03 -9.81
C LEU A 3 -2.62 -11.73 -9.83
N ARG A 4 -3.28 -10.66 -9.41
CA ARG A 4 -2.70 -9.34 -9.19
C ARG A 4 -2.87 -8.95 -7.74
N ALA A 5 -1.78 -8.48 -7.15
CA ALA A 5 -1.76 -7.85 -5.86
C ALA A 5 -1.77 -6.34 -6.07
N VAL A 6 -2.66 -5.64 -5.39
CA VAL A 6 -2.83 -4.20 -5.56
C VAL A 6 -2.72 -3.49 -4.22
N SER A 7 -2.01 -2.37 -4.23
CA SER A 7 -2.08 -1.35 -3.19
C SER A 7 -2.75 -0.10 -3.77
N PHE A 8 -3.82 0.35 -3.13
CA PHE A 8 -4.57 1.54 -3.52
C PHE A 8 -4.61 2.47 -2.31
N SER A 9 -3.97 3.64 -2.37
CA SER A 9 -3.93 4.61 -1.28
C SER A 9 -4.45 5.97 -1.68
N ALA A 10 -4.88 6.73 -0.68
CA ALA A 10 -5.15 8.15 -0.77
C ALA A 10 -5.23 8.73 0.63
N ASP A 11 -5.11 10.05 0.70
CA ASP A 11 -5.59 10.81 1.84
C ASP A 11 -7.13 10.69 1.90
N ILE A 12 -7.61 10.31 3.08
CA ILE A 12 -9.04 10.25 3.36
C ILE A 12 -9.45 10.94 4.65
N SER A 13 -8.56 11.72 5.27
CA SER A 13 -8.80 12.32 6.56
C SER A 13 -8.83 13.83 6.46
N ASP A 14 -9.81 14.47 7.10
CA ASP A 14 -9.83 15.94 7.23
C ASP A 14 -8.72 16.49 8.17
N SER A 15 -7.66 15.73 8.43
CA SER A 15 -6.58 16.15 9.32
C SER A 15 -5.24 15.55 8.91
N ASP A 16 -4.30 16.44 8.62
CA ASP A 16 -2.87 16.28 8.23
C ASP A 16 -1.98 15.52 9.25
N VAL A 17 -2.58 14.72 10.11
CA VAL A 17 -1.91 14.13 11.29
C VAL A 17 -2.30 12.69 11.53
N ARG A 18 -3.54 12.30 11.24
CA ARG A 18 -3.99 10.92 11.47
C ARG A 18 -5.34 10.63 10.83
N VAL A 19 -5.52 9.38 10.43
CA VAL A 19 -6.87 8.83 10.17
C VAL A 19 -7.63 8.52 11.49
N PRO A 20 -8.87 9.00 11.67
CA PRO A 20 -9.69 8.64 12.82
C PRO A 20 -10.02 7.15 12.90
N ARG A 21 -9.85 6.53 14.08
CA ARG A 21 -10.20 5.10 14.30
C ARG A 21 -11.61 4.70 13.84
N PRO A 22 -12.68 5.51 14.02
CA PRO A 22 -13.99 5.17 13.48
C PRO A 22 -14.01 5.06 11.95
N LEU A 23 -13.23 5.89 11.25
CA LEU A 23 -13.11 5.85 9.80
C LEU A 23 -12.39 4.59 9.34
N LEU A 24 -11.24 4.25 9.95
CA LEU A 24 -10.52 2.99 9.69
C LEU A 24 -11.43 1.75 9.82
N LYS A 25 -12.30 1.72 10.84
CA LYS A 25 -13.26 0.63 11.05
C LYS A 25 -14.34 0.54 9.97
N ARG A 26 -14.72 1.67 9.36
CA ARG A 26 -15.69 1.70 8.26
C ARG A 26 -15.04 1.25 6.96
N VAL A 27 -13.86 1.76 6.63
CA VAL A 27 -13.07 1.35 5.46
C VAL A 27 -12.80 -0.15 5.51
N ALA A 28 -12.28 -0.67 6.64
CA ALA A 28 -12.01 -2.10 6.79
C ALA A 28 -13.27 -2.97 6.63
N ARG A 29 -14.45 -2.47 7.02
CA ARG A 29 -15.72 -3.17 6.84
C ARG A 29 -16.15 -3.19 5.38
N ASP A 30 -16.02 -2.07 4.68
CA ASP A 30 -16.40 -1.98 3.28
C ASP A 30 -15.42 -2.77 2.39
N LEU A 31 -14.12 -2.80 2.70
CA LEU A 31 -13.16 -3.72 2.05
C LEU A 31 -13.53 -5.19 2.27
N LYS A 32 -13.98 -5.56 3.48
CA LYS A 32 -14.48 -6.92 3.73
C LYS A 32 -15.75 -7.23 2.93
N ARG A 33 -16.55 -6.24 2.54
CA ARG A 33 -17.68 -6.44 1.62
C ARG A 33 -17.20 -6.71 0.21
N VAL A 34 -16.22 -5.96 -0.28
CA VAL A 34 -15.59 -6.20 -1.60
C VAL A 34 -15.11 -7.64 -1.71
N GLU A 35 -14.38 -8.14 -0.71
CA GLU A 35 -13.92 -9.55 -0.68
C GLU A 35 -15.07 -10.57 -0.72
N ASN A 36 -16.23 -10.27 -0.13
CA ASN A 36 -17.32 -11.24 -0.06
C ASN A 36 -18.29 -11.13 -1.25
N GLU A 37 -18.33 -9.99 -1.94
CA GLU A 37 -19.34 -9.66 -2.96
C GLU A 37 -18.78 -9.71 -4.38
N PHE A 38 -17.46 -9.57 -4.57
CA PHE A 38 -16.81 -9.63 -5.88
C PHE A 38 -16.16 -10.99 -6.13
N GLU A 39 -16.31 -11.49 -7.35
CA GLU A 39 -15.64 -12.71 -7.82
C GLU A 39 -14.13 -12.48 -7.98
N GLY A 40 -13.36 -13.55 -7.90
CA GLY A 40 -11.90 -13.52 -8.08
C GLY A 40 -11.08 -12.85 -6.96
N VAL A 41 -11.72 -12.27 -5.93
CA VAL A 41 -11.01 -11.66 -4.79
C VAL A 41 -10.59 -12.72 -3.78
N LEU A 42 -9.29 -12.87 -3.57
CA LEU A 42 -8.75 -13.76 -2.53
C LEU A 42 -8.86 -13.10 -1.15
N TYR A 43 -8.47 -11.82 -1.05
CA TYR A 43 -8.68 -11.01 0.13
C TYR A 43 -8.65 -9.52 -0.22
N ALA A 44 -9.31 -8.70 0.62
CA ALA A 44 -9.19 -7.25 0.61
C ALA A 44 -9.09 -6.71 2.04
N ARG A 45 -8.04 -5.97 2.36
CA ARG A 45 -7.67 -5.58 3.72
C ARG A 45 -7.30 -4.11 3.79
N LEU A 46 -7.53 -3.50 4.95
CA LEU A 46 -6.92 -2.22 5.29
C LEU A 46 -5.43 -2.46 5.59
N GLY A 47 -4.58 -2.05 4.67
CA GLY A 47 -3.13 -2.22 4.71
C GLY A 47 -2.43 -1.21 5.63
N PRO A 48 -1.30 -0.63 5.21
CA PRO A 48 -0.60 0.38 5.99
C PRO A 48 -1.46 1.64 6.17
N VAL A 49 -1.18 2.35 7.25
CA VAL A 49 -1.75 3.66 7.60
C VAL A 49 -0.58 4.49 8.07
N CYS A 50 -0.34 5.62 7.42
CA CYS A 50 0.77 6.53 7.65
C CYS A 50 0.15 7.92 7.70
N GLY A 51 0.32 8.65 8.82
CA GLY A 51 -0.43 9.88 9.06
C GLY A 51 -1.92 9.74 8.73
N ASP A 52 -2.39 10.56 7.81
CA ASP A 52 -3.74 10.60 7.24
C ASP A 52 -3.97 9.75 6.00
N ASP A 53 -2.90 9.21 5.42
CA ASP A 53 -3.02 8.23 4.38
C ASP A 53 -3.35 6.84 4.90
N LEU A 54 -4.08 6.11 4.07
CA LEU A 54 -4.17 4.67 4.19
C LEU A 54 -4.14 4.00 2.83
N SER A 55 -3.79 2.71 2.85
CA SER A 55 -3.90 1.84 1.68
C SER A 55 -4.94 0.74 1.91
N ALA A 56 -5.73 0.47 0.87
CA ALA A 56 -6.43 -0.78 0.67
C ALA A 56 -5.52 -1.74 -0.10
N VAL A 57 -5.37 -2.95 0.42
CA VAL A 57 -4.52 -3.99 -0.15
C VAL A 57 -5.36 -5.20 -0.48
N TYR A 58 -5.28 -5.69 -1.70
CA TYR A 58 -6.08 -6.83 -2.15
C TYR A 58 -5.35 -7.69 -3.17
N VAL A 59 -5.77 -8.94 -3.24
CA VAL A 59 -5.34 -9.88 -4.28
C VAL A 59 -6.57 -10.33 -5.04
N VAL A 60 -6.50 -10.24 -6.36
CA VAL A 60 -7.64 -10.48 -7.26
C VAL A 60 -7.17 -11.21 -8.53
N GLU A 61 -8.03 -12.03 -9.11
CA GLU A 61 -7.83 -12.56 -10.46
C GLU A 61 -7.85 -11.41 -11.49
N GLU A 62 -6.90 -11.45 -12.44
CA GLU A 62 -6.69 -10.37 -13.41
C GLU A 62 -7.95 -10.00 -14.20
N ASP A 63 -8.80 -10.98 -14.52
CA ASP A 63 -10.07 -10.78 -15.25
C ASP A 63 -11.10 -9.95 -14.45
N HIS A 64 -10.94 -9.85 -13.12
CA HIS A 64 -11.82 -9.10 -12.22
C HIS A 64 -11.20 -7.79 -11.71
N LEU A 65 -9.97 -7.47 -12.13
CA LEU A 65 -9.19 -6.34 -11.63
C LEU A 65 -9.94 -5.00 -11.79
N GLU A 66 -10.48 -4.71 -12.97
CA GLU A 66 -11.14 -3.43 -13.24
C GLU A 66 -12.40 -3.19 -12.38
N ASP A 67 -13.17 -4.24 -12.13
CA ASP A 67 -14.40 -4.14 -11.35
C ASP A 67 -14.09 -3.99 -9.85
N VAL A 68 -13.05 -4.69 -9.37
CA VAL A 68 -12.59 -4.58 -7.99
C VAL A 68 -11.91 -3.25 -7.73
N ASN A 69 -11.05 -2.77 -8.65
CA ASN A 69 -10.46 -1.43 -8.58
C ASN A 69 -11.54 -0.36 -8.45
N ARG A 70 -12.61 -0.44 -9.26
CA ARG A 70 -13.74 0.49 -9.21
C ARG A 70 -14.48 0.42 -7.88
N ALA A 71 -14.73 -0.78 -7.36
CA ALA A 71 -15.39 -0.97 -6.07
C ALA A 71 -14.57 -0.41 -4.91
N VAL A 72 -13.24 -0.60 -4.93
CA VAL A 72 -12.33 -0.04 -3.93
C VAL A 72 -12.29 1.48 -4.07
N PHE A 73 -12.19 2.03 -5.28
CA PHE A 73 -12.22 3.46 -5.52
C PHE A 73 -13.49 4.12 -4.98
N GLU A 74 -14.66 3.49 -5.12
CA GLU A 74 -15.91 4.00 -4.53
C GLU A 74 -15.89 4.05 -2.99
N ILE A 75 -15.10 3.18 -2.32
CA ILE A 75 -14.87 3.29 -0.87
C ILE A 75 -14.07 4.56 -0.57
N PHE A 76 -13.01 4.83 -1.34
CA PHE A 76 -12.21 6.05 -1.18
C PHE A 76 -13.05 7.28 -1.51
N ARG A 77 -13.80 7.33 -2.62
CA ARG A 77 -14.70 8.45 -2.94
C ARG A 77 -15.76 8.73 -1.87
N LYS A 78 -16.25 7.68 -1.22
CA LYS A 78 -17.26 7.80 -0.16
C LYS A 78 -16.69 8.45 1.11
N TYR A 79 -15.39 8.29 1.35
CA TYR A 79 -14.76 8.66 2.61
C TYR A 79 -13.68 9.73 2.52
N GLY A 80 -13.08 9.91 1.35
CA GLY A 80 -11.95 10.79 1.11
C GLY A 80 -12.34 12.20 0.72
N GLY A 81 -11.32 13.06 0.72
CA GLY A 81 -11.40 14.49 0.45
C GLY A 81 -11.35 14.85 -1.03
N GLU A 82 -10.84 16.04 -1.33
CA GLU A 82 -10.75 16.56 -2.69
C GLU A 82 -9.78 15.74 -3.58
N ASP A 83 -8.82 15.04 -2.98
CA ASP A 83 -7.72 14.33 -3.65
C ASP A 83 -8.18 13.04 -4.34
N VAL A 84 -9.34 12.51 -3.98
CA VAL A 84 -9.98 11.39 -4.71
C VAL A 84 -10.79 11.89 -5.92
N GLY A 85 -10.90 13.22 -6.06
CA GLY A 85 -11.73 13.91 -7.03
C GLY A 85 -11.06 14.16 -8.38
N GLY A 86 -9.73 14.17 -8.48
CA GLY A 86 -9.00 14.50 -9.71
C GLY A 86 -8.86 13.37 -10.73
N VAL A 87 -9.50 12.22 -10.52
CA VAL A 87 -9.53 11.13 -11.50
C VAL A 87 -10.29 11.55 -12.76
N SER A 88 -9.67 11.39 -13.93
CA SER A 88 -10.27 11.69 -15.24
C SER A 88 -10.10 10.56 -16.25
N GLU A 89 -10.94 10.50 -17.28
CA GLU A 89 -10.71 9.65 -18.45
C GLU A 89 -9.65 10.23 -19.39
N ASP A 90 -9.44 11.55 -19.34
CA ASP A 90 -8.42 12.27 -20.09
C ASP A 90 -7.19 12.54 -19.19
N PRO A 91 -5.99 12.04 -19.54
CA PRO A 91 -4.78 12.30 -18.77
C PRO A 91 -4.42 13.79 -18.67
N GLU A 92 -4.82 14.63 -19.63
CA GLU A 92 -4.54 16.08 -19.57
C GLU A 92 -5.45 16.83 -18.58
N GLU A 93 -6.62 16.24 -18.25
CA GLU A 93 -7.57 16.80 -17.28
C GLU A 93 -7.43 16.16 -15.89
N ALA A 94 -6.57 15.13 -15.75
CA ALA A 94 -6.36 14.44 -14.49
C ALA A 94 -5.62 15.35 -13.49
N GLY A 95 -6.21 15.51 -12.31
CA GLY A 95 -5.66 16.23 -11.18
C GLY A 95 -5.07 15.29 -10.14
N GLU A 96 -4.89 15.79 -8.93
CA GLU A 96 -4.50 14.96 -7.78
C GLU A 96 -5.51 13.84 -7.55
N GLY A 97 -4.97 12.64 -7.32
CA GLY A 97 -5.69 11.38 -7.38
C GLY A 97 -5.09 10.36 -6.42
N PRO A 98 -5.76 9.20 -6.25
CA PRO A 98 -5.23 8.11 -5.45
C PRO A 98 -3.96 7.50 -6.04
N SER A 99 -3.07 7.07 -5.16
CA SER A 99 -1.89 6.29 -5.50
C SER A 99 -2.26 4.82 -5.75
N TYR A 100 -1.71 4.25 -6.82
CA TYR A 100 -2.02 2.89 -7.28
C TYR A 100 -0.74 2.14 -7.65
N ALA A 101 -0.51 0.98 -7.04
CA ALA A 101 0.57 0.06 -7.39
C ALA A 101 0.04 -1.37 -7.56
N GLU A 102 0.55 -2.08 -8.55
CA GLU A 102 0.11 -3.42 -8.94
C GLU A 102 1.30 -4.33 -9.22
N ALA A 103 1.33 -5.49 -8.58
CA ALA A 103 2.34 -6.52 -8.81
C ALA A 103 1.66 -7.85 -9.18
N GLY A 104 2.27 -8.61 -10.07
CA GLY A 104 1.89 -9.98 -10.36
C GLY A 104 2.15 -10.89 -9.17
N CYS A 105 1.28 -11.88 -8.95
CA CYS A 105 1.48 -12.84 -7.88
C CYS A 105 2.04 -14.17 -8.40
N PRO A 106 2.86 -14.87 -7.60
CA PRO A 106 3.33 -16.21 -7.94
C PRO A 106 2.21 -17.24 -7.81
N ASP A 107 2.43 -18.43 -8.38
CA ASP A 107 1.57 -19.59 -8.14
C ASP A 107 1.84 -20.15 -6.72
N SER A 108 1.23 -19.51 -5.73
CA SER A 108 1.40 -19.77 -4.29
C SER A 108 0.04 -19.88 -3.60
N GLU A 109 -0.04 -20.67 -2.53
CA GLU A 109 -1.30 -20.87 -1.80
C GLU A 109 -1.72 -19.62 -1.01
N TYR A 110 -0.77 -18.88 -0.44
CA TYR A 110 -1.06 -17.85 0.57
C TYR A 110 -0.98 -16.42 0.06
N GLN A 111 -0.37 -16.21 -1.11
CA GLN A 111 -0.27 -14.90 -1.75
C GLN A 111 0.25 -13.83 -0.78
N ASP A 112 1.39 -14.16 -0.14
CA ASP A 112 2.02 -13.31 0.86
C ASP A 112 2.73 -12.13 0.19
N LEU A 113 2.57 -10.94 0.78
CA LEU A 113 3.10 -9.71 0.22
C LEU A 113 3.52 -8.71 1.30
N VAL A 114 4.29 -7.71 0.88
CA VAL A 114 4.71 -6.57 1.69
C VAL A 114 4.23 -5.30 1.01
N VAL A 115 3.67 -4.38 1.80
CA VAL A 115 3.20 -3.09 1.32
C VAL A 115 3.82 -1.99 2.15
N ALA A 116 4.35 -0.98 1.48
CA ALA A 116 4.82 0.26 2.08
C ALA A 116 3.92 1.42 1.62
N LEU A 117 3.64 2.32 2.56
CA LEU A 117 2.97 3.58 2.31
C LEU A 117 3.88 4.69 2.82
N PHE A 118 4.10 5.65 1.96
CA PHE A 118 4.84 6.85 2.25
C PHE A 118 3.84 7.99 2.36
N ASP A 119 4.16 8.93 3.23
CA ASP A 119 3.37 10.13 3.52
C ASP A 119 4.39 11.21 3.87
N THR A 120 4.13 12.45 3.52
CA THR A 120 5.00 13.58 3.83
C THR A 120 4.24 14.80 4.35
N TYR A 121 4.90 15.55 5.23
CA TYR A 121 4.47 16.91 5.56
C TYR A 121 5.46 17.92 4.96
N ALA A 122 5.11 18.60 3.86
CA ALA A 122 5.96 19.60 3.19
C ALA A 122 7.31 19.03 2.67
N GLY A 123 7.28 17.82 2.12
CA GLY A 123 8.45 17.07 1.63
C GLY A 123 8.22 16.35 0.30
N GLU A 124 7.25 16.85 -0.47
CA GLU A 124 6.73 16.31 -1.73
C GLU A 124 7.85 16.15 -2.77
N ASN A 125 8.87 17.01 -2.68
CA ASN A 125 10.05 16.97 -3.57
C ASN A 125 10.99 15.77 -3.33
N ARG A 126 10.77 14.94 -2.31
CA ARG A 126 11.66 13.82 -1.93
C ARG A 126 10.94 12.50 -1.69
N VAL A 127 9.64 12.51 -1.40
CA VAL A 127 8.88 11.30 -1.06
C VAL A 127 8.92 10.27 -2.20
N GLN A 128 8.71 10.71 -3.44
CA GLN A 128 8.81 9.86 -4.63
C GLN A 128 10.23 9.28 -4.82
N GLU A 129 11.27 10.10 -4.65
CA GLU A 129 12.68 9.64 -4.74
C GLU A 129 12.97 8.52 -3.73
N ILE A 130 12.47 8.65 -2.49
CA ILE A 130 12.66 7.63 -1.46
C ILE A 130 11.89 6.35 -1.81
N ALA A 131 10.67 6.49 -2.33
CA ALA A 131 9.84 5.35 -2.73
C ALA A 131 10.50 4.56 -3.88
N GLU A 132 11.03 5.25 -4.90
CA GLU A 132 11.77 4.65 -6.03
C GLU A 132 13.06 3.97 -5.59
N LEU A 133 13.79 4.54 -4.62
CA LEU A 133 14.96 3.88 -4.03
C LEU A 133 14.58 2.58 -3.29
N CYS A 134 13.43 2.58 -2.61
CA CYS A 134 12.92 1.39 -1.93
C CYS A 134 12.49 0.32 -2.95
N ASP A 135 11.83 0.73 -4.03
CA ASP A 135 11.40 -0.13 -5.13
C ASP A 135 12.59 -0.84 -5.79
N ALA A 136 13.59 -0.08 -6.24
CA ALA A 136 14.80 -0.63 -6.87
C ALA A 136 15.61 -1.57 -5.96
N ALA A 137 15.44 -1.48 -4.64
CA ALA A 137 16.11 -2.35 -3.69
C ALA A 137 15.41 -3.71 -3.50
N LEU A 138 14.20 -3.89 -4.04
CA LEU A 138 13.42 -5.11 -3.94
C LEU A 138 13.68 -6.12 -5.06
N ASP A 139 14.22 -5.68 -6.21
CA ASP A 139 14.55 -6.53 -7.37
C ASP A 139 15.12 -7.92 -7.00
N PRO A 140 16.09 -8.07 -6.06
CA PRO A 140 16.67 -9.38 -5.75
C PRO A 140 15.94 -10.15 -4.63
N LEU A 141 14.88 -9.60 -4.03
CA LEU A 141 14.30 -10.08 -2.78
C LEU A 141 12.88 -10.64 -2.93
N CYS A 142 12.10 -10.14 -3.88
CA CYS A 142 10.71 -10.48 -4.06
C CYS A 142 10.47 -11.25 -5.38
N TYR A 143 9.21 -11.61 -5.64
CA TYR A 143 8.79 -12.21 -6.90
C TYR A 143 8.50 -11.14 -7.95
N ASP A 144 7.70 -10.15 -7.55
CA ASP A 144 7.34 -8.98 -8.35
C ASP A 144 7.12 -7.79 -7.41
N HIS A 145 7.26 -6.58 -7.93
CA HIS A 145 7.05 -5.36 -7.17
C HIS A 145 6.69 -4.20 -8.09
N ASP A 146 6.05 -3.19 -7.49
CA ASP A 146 5.71 -1.96 -8.16
C ASP A 146 5.56 -0.83 -7.13
N VAL A 147 5.80 0.39 -7.58
CA VAL A 147 5.61 1.63 -6.83
C VAL A 147 4.73 2.57 -7.63
N SER A 148 3.78 3.22 -6.97
CA SER A 148 2.97 4.24 -7.63
C SER A 148 3.82 5.44 -8.03
N GLY A 149 3.32 6.15 -9.04
CA GLY A 149 3.93 7.37 -9.52
C GLY A 149 2.90 8.24 -10.25
N PRO A 150 3.27 9.48 -10.58
CA PRO A 150 2.39 10.46 -11.19
C PRO A 150 1.93 10.02 -12.59
N GLY A 151 0.76 10.52 -13.03
CA GLY A 151 0.29 10.33 -14.40
C GLY A 151 -0.22 8.91 -14.73
N ARG A 152 -0.41 8.05 -13.71
CA ARG A 152 -0.74 6.64 -13.89
C ARG A 152 -2.21 6.43 -14.23
N ARG A 153 -2.50 5.43 -15.07
CA ARG A 153 -3.85 4.93 -15.29
C ARG A 153 -4.17 3.80 -14.30
N ILE A 154 -5.29 3.93 -13.62
CA ILE A 154 -5.89 2.89 -12.78
C ILE A 154 -6.94 2.13 -13.61
N PRO A 155 -6.74 0.82 -13.88
CA PRO A 155 -7.70 0.01 -14.62
C PRO A 155 -9.10 0.08 -14.01
N GLY A 156 -10.13 0.27 -14.83
CA GLY A 156 -11.53 0.38 -14.38
C GLY A 156 -11.91 1.68 -13.65
N VAL A 157 -10.98 2.63 -13.48
CA VAL A 157 -11.19 3.89 -12.73
C VAL A 157 -10.86 5.13 -13.56
N GLY A 158 -9.65 5.26 -14.11
CA GLY A 158 -9.23 6.47 -14.86
C GLY A 158 -7.75 6.82 -14.66
N TYR A 159 -7.33 7.98 -15.15
CA TYR A 159 -6.00 8.56 -14.94
C TYR A 159 -5.96 9.44 -13.69
N VAL A 160 -4.81 9.44 -13.03
CA VAL A 160 -4.42 10.43 -12.01
C VAL A 160 -3.33 11.33 -12.56
N GLY A 161 -3.27 12.58 -12.10
CA GLY A 161 -2.37 13.61 -12.59
C GLY A 161 -0.99 13.60 -11.92
N GLU A 162 -0.20 14.65 -12.16
CA GLU A 162 1.11 14.85 -11.53
C GLU A 162 1.04 15.32 -10.07
N GLY A 163 -0.16 15.71 -9.60
CA GLY A 163 -0.38 16.15 -8.23
C GLY A 163 -0.42 15.02 -7.20
N THR A 164 -0.58 13.76 -7.61
CA THR A 164 -0.52 12.60 -6.71
C THR A 164 0.88 12.46 -6.15
N ASP A 165 1.04 12.72 -4.85
CA ASP A 165 2.32 12.96 -4.22
C ASP A 165 2.70 11.94 -3.13
N ASP A 166 1.77 11.13 -2.61
CA ASP A 166 2.05 10.09 -1.62
C ASP A 166 2.13 8.68 -2.20
N PRO A 167 3.35 8.13 -2.41
CA PRO A 167 3.53 6.86 -3.09
C PRO A 167 3.13 5.66 -2.23
N THR A 168 2.69 4.61 -2.91
CA THR A 168 2.44 3.29 -2.35
C THR A 168 3.26 2.27 -3.09
N LEU A 169 3.84 1.34 -2.37
CA LEU A 169 4.70 0.30 -2.92
C LEU A 169 4.15 -1.05 -2.49
N ILE A 170 4.13 -2.00 -3.43
CA ILE A 170 3.71 -3.38 -3.19
C ILE A 170 4.76 -4.35 -3.71
N ALA A 171 5.01 -5.42 -2.96
CA ALA A 171 5.94 -6.47 -3.32
C ALA A 171 5.34 -7.84 -3.00
N THR A 172 5.22 -8.72 -3.99
CA THR A 172 4.73 -10.09 -3.82
C THR A 172 5.88 -11.04 -3.53
N THR A 173 5.64 -12.07 -2.74
CA THR A 173 6.67 -13.05 -2.37
C THR A 173 6.30 -14.44 -2.86
N SER A 174 7.29 -15.19 -3.36
CA SER A 174 7.14 -16.60 -3.73
C SER A 174 7.20 -17.54 -2.53
N SER A 175 7.76 -17.06 -1.41
CA SER A 175 7.88 -17.83 -0.17
C SER A 175 7.95 -16.94 1.07
N LEU A 176 7.49 -17.47 2.21
CA LEU A 176 7.43 -16.75 3.49
C LEU A 176 8.80 -16.25 3.99
N ASP A 177 9.90 -16.91 3.63
CA ASP A 177 11.26 -16.50 4.00
C ASP A 177 11.75 -15.25 3.26
N GLN A 178 11.04 -14.81 2.20
CA GLN A 178 11.31 -13.54 1.52
C GLN A 178 10.67 -12.34 2.23
N VAL A 179 9.61 -12.55 3.02
CA VAL A 179 8.88 -11.45 3.69
C VAL A 179 9.79 -10.66 4.62
N GLY A 180 10.54 -11.35 5.49
CA GLY A 180 11.46 -10.71 6.44
C GLY A 180 12.54 -9.85 5.75
N PRO A 181 13.29 -10.41 4.78
CA PRO A 181 14.22 -9.66 3.94
C PRO A 181 13.59 -8.46 3.22
N CYS A 182 12.41 -8.61 2.59
CA CYS A 182 11.72 -7.50 1.92
C CYS A 182 11.39 -6.37 2.90
N VAL A 183 10.76 -6.71 4.04
CA VAL A 183 10.45 -5.77 5.12
C VAL A 183 11.71 -5.06 5.63
N GLY A 184 12.76 -5.83 5.91
CA GLY A 184 14.03 -5.30 6.42
C GLY A 184 14.71 -4.37 5.42
N CYS A 185 14.64 -4.69 4.11
CA CYS A 185 15.16 -3.87 3.04
C CYS A 185 14.41 -2.54 2.95
N LEU A 186 13.07 -2.56 2.85
CA LEU A 186 12.24 -1.36 2.75
C LEU A 186 12.48 -0.41 3.93
N VAL A 187 12.43 -0.93 5.15
CA VAL A 187 12.65 -0.12 6.36
C VAL A 187 14.11 0.39 6.43
N GLY A 188 15.07 -0.44 6.03
CA GLY A 188 16.49 -0.08 6.02
C GLY A 188 16.84 1.01 5.01
N VAL A 189 16.41 0.84 3.76
CA VAL A 189 16.64 1.78 2.65
C VAL A 189 15.88 3.07 2.90
N GLY A 190 14.58 3.01 3.22
CA GLY A 190 13.77 4.20 3.51
C GLY A 190 14.39 5.02 4.63
N ARG A 191 14.80 4.38 5.73
CA ARG A 191 15.50 5.06 6.83
C ARG A 191 16.85 5.63 6.42
N GLY A 192 17.62 4.91 5.60
CA GLY A 192 18.90 5.37 5.08
C GLY A 192 18.76 6.59 4.16
N ALA A 193 17.66 6.67 3.41
CA ALA A 193 17.33 7.79 2.52
C ALA A 193 16.68 8.98 3.25
N GLY A 194 16.32 8.81 4.53
CA GLY A 194 15.85 9.88 5.42
C GLY A 194 14.37 9.83 5.77
N ALA A 195 13.64 8.78 5.40
CA ALA A 195 12.29 8.55 5.90
C ALA A 195 12.30 8.08 7.36
N LEU A 196 11.23 8.39 8.09
CA LEU A 196 10.96 7.93 9.45
C LEU A 196 10.05 6.70 9.42
N PRO A 197 10.54 5.49 9.75
CA PRO A 197 9.67 4.33 9.86
C PRO A 197 8.74 4.45 11.08
N VAL A 198 7.43 4.41 10.85
CA VAL A 198 6.39 4.56 11.86
C VAL A 198 5.54 3.30 12.00
N GLU A 199 4.96 3.08 13.18
CA GLU A 199 3.97 2.01 13.36
C GLU A 199 2.67 2.34 12.62
N ARG A 200 1.94 1.29 12.23
CA ARG A 200 0.65 1.44 11.56
C ARG A 200 -0.33 2.21 12.45
N CYS A 201 -0.94 3.26 11.90
CA CYS A 201 -1.84 4.19 12.60
C CYS A 201 -1.15 5.04 13.69
N GLU A 202 0.17 5.17 13.66
CA GLU A 202 0.88 6.20 14.42
C GLU A 202 0.51 7.59 13.88
N ARG A 203 0.60 8.62 14.73
CA ARG A 203 0.26 10.00 14.33
C ARG A 203 1.45 10.63 13.62
N ALA A 204 1.19 11.49 12.64
CA ALA A 204 2.19 12.34 11.99
C ALA A 204 2.58 13.52 12.90
N ASP A 205 3.15 13.24 14.07
CA ASP A 205 3.74 14.27 14.94
C ASP A 205 5.19 14.57 14.46
N VAL A 206 5.33 14.97 13.19
CA VAL A 206 6.62 15.19 12.50
C VAL A 206 6.85 16.66 12.14
N LEU A 207 8.11 17.01 11.82
CA LEU A 207 8.46 18.36 11.36
C LEU A 207 8.27 18.47 9.84
N PRO A 208 7.98 19.67 9.29
CA PRO A 208 8.02 19.93 7.86
C PRO A 208 9.29 19.40 7.18
N GLY A 209 9.15 18.81 5.99
CA GLY A 209 10.21 18.14 5.23
C GLY A 209 10.51 16.71 5.69
N THR A 210 9.69 16.12 6.56
CA THR A 210 9.83 14.73 7.00
C THR A 210 8.95 13.82 6.16
N VAL A 211 9.57 12.80 5.58
CA VAL A 211 8.86 11.66 4.96
C VAL A 211 8.68 10.58 6.01
N MET A 212 7.48 10.05 6.13
CA MET A 212 7.16 8.89 6.96
C MET A 212 7.05 7.64 6.10
N LEU A 213 7.25 6.48 6.73
CA LEU A 213 7.17 5.17 6.08
C LEU A 213 6.45 4.18 6.99
N SER A 214 5.28 3.73 6.57
CA SER A 214 4.51 2.66 7.22
C SER A 214 4.61 1.39 6.40
N VAL A 215 5.05 0.28 7.00
CA VAL A 215 5.22 -1.01 6.30
C VAL A 215 4.38 -2.08 6.97
N VAL A 216 3.64 -2.84 6.17
CA VAL A 216 2.91 -4.02 6.61
C VAL A 216 3.30 -5.24 5.80
N ALA A 217 3.28 -6.40 6.43
CA ALA A 217 3.25 -7.68 5.74
C ALA A 217 1.80 -8.20 5.74
N VAL A 218 1.34 -8.73 4.62
CA VAL A 218 0.04 -9.43 4.52
C VAL A 218 0.34 -10.90 4.35
N LEU A 219 0.04 -11.68 5.39
CA LEU A 219 0.35 -13.10 5.48
C LEU A 219 -0.93 -13.92 5.49
N ASN A 220 -1.21 -14.65 4.41
CA ASN A 220 -2.48 -15.34 4.20
C ASN A 220 -3.69 -14.42 4.53
N GLY A 221 -3.68 -13.21 3.98
CA GLY A 221 -4.70 -12.18 4.23
C GLY A 221 -4.68 -11.54 5.63
N ASN A 222 -3.74 -11.87 6.52
CA ASN A 222 -3.59 -11.22 7.82
C ASN A 222 -2.60 -10.07 7.76
N VAL A 223 -3.02 -8.87 8.17
CA VAL A 223 -2.16 -7.69 8.17
C VAL A 223 -1.32 -7.64 9.45
N VAL A 224 0.00 -7.61 9.29
CA VAL A 224 0.99 -7.49 10.35
C VAL A 224 1.73 -6.17 10.21
N ASP A 225 1.76 -5.37 11.26
CA ASP A 225 2.59 -4.16 11.34
C ASP A 225 4.07 -4.56 11.39
N ALA A 226 4.77 -4.34 10.28
CA ALA A 226 6.12 -4.82 10.08
C ALA A 226 7.15 -3.97 10.83
N VAL A 227 6.93 -2.65 10.91
CA VAL A 227 7.77 -1.74 11.69
C VAL A 227 7.70 -2.09 13.18
N LYS A 228 6.50 -2.34 13.70
CA LYS A 228 6.30 -2.83 15.08
C LYS A 228 6.97 -4.18 15.31
N ALA A 229 6.87 -5.10 14.36
CA ALA A 229 7.50 -6.42 14.45
C ALA A 229 9.03 -6.30 14.54
N LEU A 230 9.65 -5.50 13.66
CA LEU A 230 11.09 -5.22 13.68
C LEU A 230 11.55 -4.56 14.99
N LYS A 231 10.79 -3.58 15.52
CA LYS A 231 11.08 -2.95 16.84
C LYS A 231 11.10 -3.99 17.98
N ARG A 232 10.37 -5.10 17.84
CA ARG A 232 10.34 -6.22 18.80
C ARG A 232 11.41 -7.28 18.55
N GLY A 233 12.26 -7.10 17.53
CA GLY A 233 13.29 -8.05 17.13
C GLY A 233 12.82 -9.15 16.19
N CYS A 234 11.57 -9.10 15.71
CA CYS A 234 11.06 -10.07 14.73
C CYS A 234 11.59 -9.71 13.34
N THR A 235 12.63 -10.40 12.88
CA THR A 235 13.27 -10.10 11.58
C THR A 235 12.71 -10.92 10.41
N GLY A 236 11.86 -11.92 10.69
CA GLY A 236 11.36 -12.84 9.65
C GLY A 236 12.44 -13.72 8.99
N THR A 237 13.69 -13.64 9.46
CA THR A 237 14.82 -14.48 9.00
C THR A 237 14.98 -15.76 9.81
N GLU A 238 14.22 -15.89 10.89
CA GLU A 238 14.17 -17.12 11.67
C GLU A 238 13.48 -18.18 10.80
N ARG A 239 14.24 -19.19 10.36
CA ARG A 239 13.68 -20.39 9.73
C ARG A 239 12.76 -21.09 10.74
N PHE A 240 11.51 -20.68 10.81
CA PHE A 240 10.49 -21.48 11.46
C PHE A 240 10.31 -22.74 10.61
N PRO A 241 10.40 -23.96 11.19
CA PRO A 241 9.85 -25.12 10.52
C PRO A 241 8.35 -24.87 10.38
N LEU A 242 7.96 -24.43 9.17
CA LEU A 242 6.58 -24.13 8.77
C LEU A 242 5.73 -25.38 8.99
N ARG A 243 5.10 -25.46 10.16
CA ARG A 243 4.08 -26.46 10.50
C ARG A 243 2.79 -25.86 11.05
N TYR A 244 2.69 -24.53 11.13
CA TYR A 244 1.53 -23.86 11.67
C TYR A 244 1.27 -22.53 10.97
N LEU A 245 0.58 -22.61 9.84
CA LEU A 245 -0.55 -21.75 9.50
C LEU A 245 -1.64 -22.68 8.97
#